data_AF-A0A1Q5SWF7-F1
#
_entry.id   AF-A0A1Q5SWF7-F1
#
_cell.length_a   1.000
_cell.length_b   1.000
_cell.length_c   1.000
_cell.angle_alpha   90.00
_cell.angle_beta   90.00
_cell.angle_gamma   90.00
#
_symmetry.space_group_name_H-M   'P 1'
#
loop_
_entity.id
_entity.type
_entity.pdbx_description
1 polymer ?
#
loop_
_entity_poly.entity_id
_entity_poly.type
_entity_poly.pdbx_seq_one_letter_code
_entity_poly.pdbx_strand_id
1 'polypeptide(L)'
;MFLNAIEYFSLKLTSLPAITTSNNSYLTFDVLLSCFRLFISVEIVFSRDSEKRRSIPNLEIELAELDEQHGQLSQSGPKYIILFIGQGGDLTPLALRSVVGEKEVLCSPIGSTPNRELPDSLPVVNPEYFCSPGSGNCFIKMGLFDSVPRVLLAATALRLILLVYGGWQDANSAVKYTDIDYMVFTDASRYVAKGQPPYARDTYRYTPLLAWMLLPTAWEGSGPLASVAFAFGKILFALADVVAGWLVIQLLCRCYQFPTERALRYVSAIWLWNPMVANISTRGSSEGLLGVLVAALLWATLTRRAALAGAILGLAVHFKIYPFIYGVSILWWWDAQRDGAAPAKSSSPLSRVLGFITSSRVILTVSALITFVVLNAVMYVQHGMPFLHHTFFHHLTRIDHRHNFSPYSTLLYLASAGGASYRFETLAFLPQLLLAVVAIPLVLAKRTLATAMLAQTFAFVTFNKVCTSQYFIWYLILLPFYLPSSSLIRKPRLGIAAAIFWVLGQALWLSQGYNLEFLGLSAFVPGLFLSSLFFFGVNVWILGIIVRDGGNAEDAETDLKAVQ
;
A
#
# COMPACT_ATOMS: atom_id res chain seq x y z
N MET A 1 8.51 24.66 -6.77
CA MET A 1 7.41 23.67 -6.88
C MET A 1 7.46 22.58 -5.80
N PHE A 2 8.52 21.76 -5.70
CA PHE A 2 8.71 20.81 -4.57
C PHE A 2 8.81 21.53 -3.21
N LEU A 3 9.56 22.64 -3.15
CA LEU A 3 9.61 23.52 -1.97
C LEU A 3 8.25 24.15 -1.64
N ASN A 4 7.49 24.61 -2.64
CA ASN A 4 6.14 25.17 -2.44
C ASN A 4 5.13 24.11 -1.96
N ALA A 5 5.30 22.84 -2.34
CA ALA A 5 4.47 21.74 -1.84
C ALA A 5 4.79 21.41 -0.37
N ILE A 6 6.07 21.50 0.03
CA ILE A 6 6.51 21.38 1.42
C ILE A 6 6.02 22.58 2.26
N GLU A 7 6.11 23.79 1.71
CA GLU A 7 5.71 25.03 2.38
C GLU A 7 4.19 25.11 2.56
N TYR A 8 3.41 24.76 1.52
CA TYR A 8 1.96 24.60 1.61
C TYR A 8 1.56 23.52 2.63
N PHE A 9 2.33 22.44 2.75
CA PHE A 9 2.09 21.36 3.72
C PHE A 9 2.47 21.77 5.14
N SER A 10 3.57 22.50 5.33
CA SER A 10 3.97 23.07 6.62
C SER A 10 2.91 24.02 7.14
N LEU A 11 2.38 24.90 6.29
CA LEU A 11 1.28 25.82 6.61
C LEU A 11 -0.02 25.10 7.00
N LYS A 12 -0.32 23.96 6.36
CA LYS A 12 -1.55 23.18 6.59
C LYS A 12 -1.47 22.29 7.84
N LEU A 13 -0.27 21.82 8.19
CA LEU A 13 0.01 21.12 9.45
C LEU A 13 -0.05 22.07 10.65
N THR A 14 0.42 23.31 10.49
CA THR A 14 0.33 24.34 11.54
C THR A 14 -1.07 24.92 11.70
N SER A 15 -1.95 24.77 10.71
CA SER A 15 -3.33 25.25 10.75
C SER A 15 -4.36 24.20 11.19
N LEU A 16 -3.91 22.99 11.58
CA LEU A 16 -4.80 22.01 12.21
C LEU A 16 -5.00 22.43 13.67
N PRO A 17 -6.24 22.70 14.13
CA PRO A 17 -6.46 23.10 15.51
C PRO A 17 -5.98 22.00 16.46
N ALA A 18 -5.50 22.39 17.64
CA ALA A 18 -5.23 21.48 18.73
C ALA A 18 -6.56 20.91 19.26
N ILE A 19 -7.14 19.94 18.53
CA ILE A 19 -8.43 19.35 18.90
C ILE A 19 -8.19 18.36 20.04
N THR A 20 -8.71 18.71 21.20
CA THR A 20 -8.80 17.86 22.40
C THR A 20 -9.69 16.64 22.13
N THR A 21 -9.06 15.47 22.24
CA THR A 21 -9.60 14.15 22.62
C THR A 21 -11.12 13.90 22.49
N SER A 22 -11.51 13.14 21.46
CA SER A 22 -12.47 12.03 21.63
C SER A 22 -12.47 11.02 20.46
N ASN A 23 -11.90 11.35 19.29
CA ASN A 23 -12.04 10.49 18.11
C ASN A 23 -10.74 10.35 17.29
N ASN A 24 -9.81 9.53 17.80
CA ASN A 24 -8.49 9.24 17.19
C ASN A 24 -8.54 8.72 15.74
N SER A 25 -9.69 8.19 15.29
CA SER A 25 -9.89 7.55 13.98
C SER A 25 -9.92 8.52 12.79
N TYR A 26 -10.35 9.77 13.00
CA TYR A 26 -10.47 10.77 11.92
C TYR A 26 -9.14 11.45 11.63
N LEU A 27 -8.40 11.82 12.69
CA LEU A 27 -7.08 12.45 12.58
C LEU A 27 -6.07 11.56 11.84
N THR A 28 -6.12 10.24 12.04
CA THR A 28 -5.23 9.30 11.33
C THR A 28 -5.62 9.08 9.88
N PHE A 29 -6.91 9.13 9.55
CA PHE A 29 -7.36 9.01 8.16
C PHE A 29 -6.94 10.22 7.32
N ASP A 30 -7.14 11.44 7.82
CA ASP A 30 -6.79 12.67 7.10
C ASP A 30 -5.28 12.85 6.95
N VAL A 31 -4.50 12.43 7.95
CA VAL A 31 -3.04 12.48 7.88
C VAL A 31 -2.47 11.42 6.93
N LEU A 32 -2.98 10.18 6.97
CA LEU A 32 -2.59 9.15 6.00
C LEU A 32 -2.95 9.60 4.58
N LEU A 33 -4.18 10.07 4.36
CA LEU A 33 -4.64 10.57 3.08
C LEU A 33 -3.79 11.76 2.58
N SER A 34 -3.34 12.63 3.48
CA SER A 34 -2.48 13.77 3.15
C SER A 34 -1.04 13.34 2.81
N CYS A 35 -0.46 12.40 3.55
CA CYS A 35 0.83 11.79 3.20
C CYS A 35 0.77 11.01 1.88
N PHE A 36 -0.35 10.35 1.59
CA PHE A 36 -0.59 9.68 0.31
C PHE A 36 -0.77 10.67 -0.85
N ARG A 37 -1.46 11.80 -0.65
CA ARG A 37 -1.54 12.90 -1.64
C ARG A 37 -0.17 13.49 -1.96
N LEU A 38 0.73 13.56 -0.97
CA LEU A 38 2.12 13.96 -1.16
C LEU A 38 2.87 12.93 -2.03
N PHE A 39 2.68 11.63 -1.79
CA PHE A 39 3.25 10.56 -2.62
C PHE A 39 2.79 10.63 -4.09
N ILE A 40 1.49 10.82 -4.35
CA ILE A 40 0.96 11.06 -5.72
C ILE A 40 1.66 12.25 -6.36
N SER A 41 1.75 13.36 -5.63
CA SER A 41 2.31 14.60 -6.14
C SER A 41 3.78 14.42 -6.52
N VAL A 42 4.53 13.64 -5.74
CA VAL A 42 5.93 13.30 -6.03
C VAL A 42 6.03 12.39 -7.26
N GLU A 43 5.25 11.30 -7.35
CA GLU A 43 5.30 10.36 -8.48
C GLU A 43 4.81 11.00 -9.80
N ILE A 44 3.76 11.83 -9.76
CA ILE A 44 3.24 12.57 -10.93
C ILE A 44 4.22 13.66 -11.37
N VAL A 45 4.86 14.38 -10.43
CA VAL A 45 5.87 15.40 -10.76
C VAL A 45 7.09 14.76 -11.43
N PHE A 46 7.52 13.57 -10.99
CA PHE A 46 8.59 12.83 -11.66
C PHE A 46 8.17 12.20 -13.00
N SER A 47 6.87 12.08 -13.29
CA SER A 47 6.35 11.70 -14.61
C SER A 47 6.21 12.89 -15.58
N ARG A 48 6.41 14.13 -15.13
CA ARG A 48 6.38 15.34 -15.95
C ARG A 48 7.77 15.96 -16.03
N ASP A 49 8.48 15.71 -17.12
CA ASP A 49 9.49 16.64 -17.62
C ASP A 49 9.42 16.60 -19.16
N SER A 50 9.17 17.73 -19.80
CA SER A 50 10.14 18.73 -20.29
C SER A 50 10.46 18.59 -21.78
N GLU A 51 9.44 18.78 -22.61
CA GLU A 51 9.65 19.42 -23.92
C GLU A 51 8.84 20.71 -24.00
N LYS A 52 9.44 21.78 -23.47
CA LYS A 52 9.43 23.12 -24.04
C LYS A 52 10.36 24.01 -23.21
N ARG A 53 11.68 23.87 -23.42
CA ARG A 53 12.54 25.06 -23.41
C ARG A 53 12.34 25.79 -24.75
N ARG A 54 11.22 26.49 -24.85
CA ARG A 54 11.17 27.75 -25.59
C ARG A 54 10.86 28.81 -24.54
N SER A 55 11.71 29.82 -24.48
CA SER A 55 11.56 31.02 -23.67
C SER A 55 10.10 31.48 -23.62
N ILE A 56 9.44 31.30 -22.48
CA ILE A 56 8.25 32.07 -22.13
C ILE A 56 8.78 33.24 -21.30
N PRO A 57 8.76 34.48 -21.80
CA PRO A 57 9.07 35.62 -20.97
C PRO A 57 7.91 35.88 -20.00
N ASN A 58 8.26 36.15 -18.74
CA ASN A 58 7.47 36.81 -17.70
C ASN A 58 6.10 36.17 -17.37
N LEU A 59 6.08 35.37 -16.31
CA LEU A 59 4.89 35.09 -15.51
C LEU A 59 5.11 35.78 -14.16
N GLU A 60 4.49 36.95 -13.95
CA GLU A 60 4.50 37.65 -12.67
C GLU A 60 3.34 37.16 -11.81
N ILE A 61 3.63 36.82 -10.56
CA ILE A 61 2.61 36.53 -9.54
C ILE A 61 2.58 37.75 -8.63
N GLU A 62 1.54 38.57 -8.75
CA GLU A 62 1.37 39.76 -7.93
C GLU A 62 0.35 39.49 -6.80
N LEU A 63 0.74 39.78 -5.56
CA LEU A 63 -0.13 39.76 -4.39
C LEU A 63 -0.58 41.20 -4.14
N ALA A 64 -1.83 41.52 -4.45
CA ALA A 64 -2.42 42.82 -4.15
C ALA A 64 -3.36 42.70 -2.94
N GLU A 65 -3.08 43.45 -1.87
CA GLU A 65 -4.06 43.78 -0.83
C GLU A 65 -4.88 44.98 -1.33
N LEU A 66 -6.19 44.81 -1.50
CA LEU A 66 -7.10 45.92 -1.75
C LEU A 66 -7.36 46.65 -0.43
N ASP A 67 -6.79 47.85 -0.29
CA ASP A 67 -7.20 48.82 0.74
C ASP A 67 -8.25 49.74 0.11
N GLU A 68 -9.46 49.75 0.69
CA GLU A 68 -10.57 50.57 0.20
C GLU A 68 -10.28 52.05 0.44
N GLN A 69 -9.92 52.78 -0.62
CA GLN A 69 -9.83 54.23 -0.59
C GLN A 69 -11.23 54.87 -0.60
N HIS A 70 -11.60 55.39 0.58
CA HIS A 70 -12.36 56.60 0.90
C HIS A 70 -13.50 56.36 1.91
N GLY A 71 -13.18 56.64 3.18
CA GLY A 71 -14.15 57.17 4.14
C GLY A 71 -14.69 56.19 5.19
N GLN A 72 -14.07 56.26 6.38
CA GLN A 72 -14.51 55.76 7.69
C GLN A 72 -14.20 54.29 8.05
N LEU A 73 -13.42 54.14 9.13
CA LEU A 73 -13.02 52.90 9.76
C LEU A 73 -14.20 52.10 10.32
N SER A 74 -14.30 50.83 9.94
CA SER A 74 -14.91 49.77 10.75
C SER A 74 -13.93 48.60 10.85
N GLN A 75 -13.40 48.33 12.06
CA GLN A 75 -12.44 47.24 12.33
C GLN A 75 -13.10 45.85 12.47
N SER A 76 -14.14 45.55 11.70
CA SER A 76 -14.73 44.20 11.68
C SER A 76 -15.29 43.84 10.30
N GLY A 77 -14.41 43.41 9.39
CA GLY A 77 -14.80 42.84 8.11
C GLY A 77 -13.83 41.72 7.69
N PRO A 78 -14.30 40.67 6.99
CA PRO A 78 -13.44 39.58 6.53
C PRO A 78 -12.45 40.09 5.47
N LYS A 79 -11.16 39.76 5.64
CA LYS A 79 -10.15 39.98 4.60
C LYS A 79 -10.25 38.86 3.56
N TYR A 80 -10.30 39.23 2.28
CA TYR A 80 -10.33 38.29 1.15
C TYR A 80 -8.98 38.28 0.45
N ILE A 81 -8.47 37.08 0.14
CA ILE A 81 -7.33 36.91 -0.76
C ILE A 81 -7.87 36.45 -2.11
N ILE A 82 -7.59 37.20 -3.18
CA ILE A 82 -7.96 36.87 -4.55
C ILE A 82 -6.69 36.57 -5.33
N LEU A 83 -6.63 35.38 -5.92
CA LEU A 83 -5.53 34.96 -6.79
C LEU A 83 -5.89 35.27 -8.25
N PHE A 84 -5.04 36.05 -8.92
CA PHE A 84 -5.14 36.32 -10.35
C PHE A 84 -4.04 35.57 -11.11
N ILE A 85 -4.38 35.07 -12.30
CA ILE A 85 -3.42 34.53 -13.26
C ILE A 85 -3.74 35.13 -14.63
N GLY A 86 -2.72 35.65 -15.32
CA GLY A 86 -2.82 36.22 -16.66
C GLY A 86 -1.46 36.55 -17.28
N GLN A 87 -1.43 36.76 -18.59
CA GLN A 87 -0.28 37.30 -19.33
C GLN A 87 -0.73 38.55 -20.08
N GLY A 88 0.01 39.67 -19.93
CA GLY A 88 -0.18 40.86 -20.75
C GLY A 88 -1.48 41.62 -20.52
N GLY A 89 -1.73 42.08 -19.29
CA GLY A 89 -2.79 43.07 -19.00
C GLY A 89 -4.19 42.50 -18.73
N ASP A 90 -4.48 41.25 -19.09
CA ASP A 90 -5.75 40.59 -18.77
C ASP A 90 -5.59 39.62 -17.59
N LEU A 91 -6.15 39.99 -16.43
CA LEU A 91 -6.15 39.19 -15.20
C LEU A 91 -7.53 38.53 -14.97
N THR A 92 -7.55 37.21 -14.84
CA THR A 92 -8.77 36.43 -14.46
C THR A 92 -8.69 35.92 -13.02
N PRO A 93 -9.74 36.08 -12.19
CA PRO A 93 -9.74 35.61 -10.80
C PRO A 93 -9.96 34.08 -10.72
N LEU A 94 -9.08 33.38 -10.00
CA LEU A 94 -9.07 31.90 -9.94
C LEU A 94 -9.75 31.31 -8.70
N ALA A 95 -9.81 32.05 -7.57
CA ALA A 95 -10.52 31.63 -6.36
C ALA A 95 -10.69 32.79 -5.35
N LEU A 96 -11.80 32.78 -4.60
CA LEU A 96 -12.05 33.67 -3.46
C LEU A 96 -12.03 32.84 -2.16
N ARG A 97 -11.24 33.23 -1.15
CA ARG A 97 -11.26 32.58 0.17
C ARG A 97 -11.35 33.63 1.28
N SER A 98 -12.35 33.47 2.15
CA SER A 98 -12.50 34.25 3.39
C SER A 98 -11.59 33.66 4.47
N VAL A 99 -10.82 34.52 5.15
CA VAL A 99 -10.04 34.16 6.34
C VAL A 99 -10.66 34.89 7.54
N VAL A 100 -11.35 34.16 8.41
CA VAL A 100 -11.76 34.65 9.74
C VAL A 100 -11.16 33.72 10.79
N GLY A 101 -10.33 34.29 11.66
CA GLY A 101 -9.68 33.60 12.78
C GLY A 101 -10.51 33.64 14.06
N GLU A 102 -10.34 32.60 14.87
CA GLU A 102 -10.98 32.38 16.17
C GLU A 102 -10.55 33.41 17.23
N LYS A 103 -11.52 33.91 17.99
CA LYS A 103 -11.32 34.32 19.40
C LYS A 103 -12.46 33.76 20.24
N GLU A 104 -12.17 32.72 21.01
CA GLU A 104 -12.85 32.47 22.28
C GLU A 104 -12.49 33.62 23.22
N VAL A 105 -13.50 34.32 23.74
CA VAL A 105 -13.35 35.21 24.90
C VAL A 105 -14.00 34.51 26.08
N LEU A 106 -13.16 33.91 26.92
CA LEU A 106 -13.50 33.52 28.28
C LEU A 106 -13.22 34.72 29.20
N CYS A 107 -14.26 35.31 29.78
CA CYS A 107 -14.17 36.23 30.91
C CYS A 107 -15.19 35.80 31.98
N SER A 108 -14.78 35.79 33.25
CA SER A 108 -15.59 35.57 34.46
C SER A 108 -14.92 36.32 35.63
N PRO A 109 -15.53 36.61 36.80
CA PRO A 109 -16.95 36.81 37.19
C PRO A 109 -17.20 38.19 37.86
N ILE A 110 -18.44 38.54 38.24
CA ILE A 110 -18.81 39.28 39.50
C ILE A 110 -20.35 39.24 39.70
N GLY A 111 -20.77 38.67 40.85
CA GLY A 111 -21.83 39.16 41.73
C GLY A 111 -23.32 39.05 41.35
N SER A 112 -24.02 38.03 41.87
CA SER A 112 -25.16 38.15 42.84
C SER A 112 -26.09 36.92 42.82
N THR A 113 -26.27 36.30 43.98
CA THR A 113 -27.21 35.22 44.34
C THR A 113 -28.64 35.76 44.59
N PRO A 114 -29.72 34.97 44.87
CA PRO A 114 -29.83 33.51 45.04
C PRO A 114 -31.07 32.83 44.36
N ASN A 115 -31.19 31.51 44.59
CA ASN A 115 -32.40 30.66 44.52
C ASN A 115 -32.72 29.93 43.20
N ARG A 116 -32.39 28.62 43.13
CA ARG A 116 -33.35 27.51 43.23
C ARG A 116 -32.70 26.15 42.89
N GLU A 117 -32.85 25.23 43.85
CA GLU A 117 -33.03 23.78 43.76
C GLU A 117 -32.47 22.98 42.55
N LEU A 118 -31.68 21.95 42.89
CA LEU A 118 -31.40 20.78 42.06
C LEU A 118 -32.70 20.09 41.60
N PRO A 119 -32.67 19.46 40.41
CA PRO A 119 -33.20 18.11 40.32
C PRO A 119 -32.20 17.11 39.73
N ASP A 120 -32.28 15.89 40.27
CA ASP A 120 -31.63 14.67 39.83
C ASP A 120 -32.00 14.27 38.38
N SER A 121 -31.09 13.51 37.76
CA SER A 121 -31.17 12.82 36.46
C SER A 121 -30.73 13.60 35.20
N LEU A 122 -29.51 13.31 34.76
CA LEU A 122 -29.01 13.60 33.40
C LEU A 122 -29.39 12.45 32.46
N PRO A 123 -30.05 12.69 31.32
CA PRO A 123 -30.18 11.67 30.28
C PRO A 123 -28.86 11.57 29.51
N VAL A 124 -28.42 10.33 29.27
CA VAL A 124 -27.31 10.00 28.37
C VAL A 124 -27.69 10.40 26.94
N VAL A 125 -27.10 11.47 26.43
CA VAL A 125 -27.29 11.92 25.04
C VAL A 125 -26.33 11.13 24.14
N ASN A 126 -26.90 10.29 23.30
CA ASN A 126 -26.25 9.65 22.15
C ASN A 126 -26.46 10.50 20.87
N PRO A 127 -25.71 10.27 19.78
CA PRO A 127 -25.14 11.32 18.94
C PRO A 127 -26.14 12.04 18.01
N GLU A 128 -25.86 13.33 17.79
CA GLU A 128 -26.31 14.27 16.76
C GLU A 128 -27.54 13.85 15.90
N TYR A 129 -28.74 14.16 16.41
CA TYR A 129 -29.93 14.36 15.58
C TYR A 129 -30.17 15.87 15.42
N PHE A 130 -29.78 16.45 14.29
CA PHE A 130 -30.34 17.73 13.87
C PHE A 130 -31.71 17.49 13.25
N CYS A 131 -32.73 17.35 14.09
CA CYS A 131 -34.12 17.49 13.64
C CYS A 131 -34.43 18.98 13.52
N SER A 132 -34.66 19.45 12.29
CA SER A 132 -35.32 20.75 12.09
C SER A 132 -36.80 20.58 12.48
N PRO A 133 -37.36 21.39 13.40
CA PRO A 133 -38.75 21.24 13.79
C PRO A 133 -39.63 21.72 12.63
N GLY A 134 -40.25 20.78 11.89
CA GLY A 134 -41.32 21.13 10.95
C GLY A 134 -41.35 20.43 9.59
N SER A 135 -40.47 19.47 9.27
CA SER A 135 -40.66 18.63 8.08
C SER A 135 -40.33 17.18 8.37
N GLY A 136 -41.30 16.28 8.17
CA GLY A 136 -41.22 14.85 8.48
C GLY A 136 -40.27 14.04 7.59
N ASN A 137 -39.19 14.64 7.07
CA ASN A 137 -38.18 13.96 6.29
C ASN A 137 -36.86 13.92 7.06
N CYS A 138 -36.65 12.84 7.81
CA CYS A 138 -35.34 12.50 8.36
C CYS A 138 -34.45 12.02 7.21
N PHE A 139 -33.71 12.95 6.57
CA PHE A 139 -32.64 12.56 5.65
C PHE A 139 -31.48 11.99 6.47
N ILE A 140 -31.39 10.67 6.54
CA ILE A 140 -30.20 9.99 7.06
C ILE A 140 -29.04 10.37 6.15
N LYS A 141 -28.07 11.16 6.65
CA LYS A 141 -26.78 11.35 5.98
C LYS A 141 -26.08 10.00 5.96
N MET A 142 -26.29 9.22 4.90
CA MET A 142 -25.57 7.96 4.70
C MET A 142 -24.10 8.30 4.39
N GLY A 143 -23.21 8.13 5.35
CA GLY A 143 -21.77 8.31 5.18
C GLY A 143 -21.19 7.27 4.22
N LEU A 144 -20.18 7.66 3.44
CA LEU A 144 -19.52 6.80 2.43
C LEU A 144 -19.01 5.47 3.03
N PHE A 145 -18.60 5.49 4.28
CA PHE A 145 -18.06 4.33 5.02
C PHE A 145 -19.12 3.47 5.70
N ASP A 146 -20.40 3.77 5.58
CA ASP A 146 -21.46 2.95 6.20
C ASP A 146 -21.86 1.77 5.30
N SER A 147 -21.27 1.65 4.11
CA SER A 147 -21.70 0.71 3.09
C SER A 147 -20.52 0.18 2.29
N VAL A 148 -20.30 -1.14 2.39
CA VAL A 148 -19.29 -1.85 1.59
C VAL A 148 -19.47 -1.59 0.08
N PRO A 149 -20.69 -1.68 -0.52
CA PRO A 149 -20.88 -1.39 -1.93
C PRO A 149 -20.40 0.01 -2.37
N ARG A 150 -20.68 1.05 -1.57
CA ARG A 150 -20.31 2.43 -1.91
C ARG A 150 -18.80 2.64 -1.95
N VAL A 151 -18.09 2.05 -0.99
CA VAL A 151 -16.62 2.08 -0.96
C VAL A 151 -16.00 1.34 -2.15
N LEU A 152 -16.52 0.16 -2.49
CA LEU A 152 -16.04 -0.63 -3.63
C LEU A 152 -16.37 0.04 -4.97
N LEU A 153 -17.54 0.66 -5.11
CA LEU A 153 -17.90 1.44 -6.29
C LEU A 153 -16.96 2.63 -6.48
N ALA A 154 -16.66 3.38 -5.41
CA ALA A 154 -15.69 4.48 -5.47
C ALA A 154 -14.28 3.99 -5.85
N ALA A 155 -13.83 2.87 -5.29
CA ALA A 155 -12.54 2.27 -5.61
C ALA A 155 -12.44 1.76 -7.05
N THR A 156 -13.57 1.25 -7.59
CA THR A 156 -13.69 0.81 -8.98
C THR A 156 -13.68 2.01 -9.91
N ALA A 157 -14.45 3.06 -9.60
CA ALA A 157 -14.48 4.30 -10.37
C ALA A 157 -13.08 4.95 -10.47
N LEU A 158 -12.34 5.01 -9.35
CA LEU A 158 -10.96 5.50 -9.34
C LEU A 158 -10.07 4.75 -10.36
N ARG A 159 -10.14 3.41 -10.37
CA ARG A 159 -9.37 2.58 -11.30
C ARG A 159 -9.81 2.77 -12.75
N LEU A 160 -11.10 2.87 -13.02
CA LEU A 160 -11.62 3.14 -14.36
C LEU A 160 -11.13 4.50 -14.89
N ILE A 161 -11.14 5.54 -14.04
CA ILE A 161 -10.60 6.86 -14.40
C ILE A 161 -9.11 6.76 -14.74
N LEU A 162 -8.33 6.04 -13.93
CA LEU A 162 -6.90 5.84 -14.17
C LEU A 162 -6.61 5.01 -15.44
N LEU A 163 -7.43 4.02 -15.76
CA LEU A 163 -7.29 3.24 -17.02
C LEU A 163 -7.55 4.12 -18.25
N VAL A 164 -8.59 4.96 -18.21
CA VAL A 164 -8.89 5.91 -19.29
C VAL A 164 -7.79 6.96 -19.41
N TYR A 165 -7.39 7.56 -18.29
CA TYR A 165 -6.29 8.51 -18.24
C TYR A 165 -4.98 7.90 -18.74
N GLY A 166 -4.68 6.65 -18.35
CA GLY A 166 -3.50 5.92 -18.78
C GLY A 166 -3.46 5.70 -20.29
N GLY A 167 -4.59 5.32 -20.89
CA GLY A 167 -4.71 5.21 -22.35
C GLY A 167 -4.51 6.56 -23.05
N TRP A 168 -5.05 7.64 -22.50
CA TRP A 168 -4.79 8.99 -23.01
C TRP A 168 -3.31 9.38 -22.88
N GLN A 169 -2.68 9.15 -21.72
CA GLN A 169 -1.26 9.46 -21.50
C GLN A 169 -0.36 8.66 -22.44
N ASP A 170 -0.63 7.37 -22.63
CA ASP A 170 0.13 6.54 -23.56
C ASP A 170 0.07 7.05 -25.01
N ALA A 171 -1.05 7.64 -25.42
CA ALA A 171 -1.22 8.22 -26.75
C ALA A 171 -0.60 9.62 -26.90
N ASN A 172 -0.51 10.40 -25.81
CA ASN A 172 -0.19 11.84 -25.87
C ASN A 172 1.13 12.23 -25.18
N SER A 173 1.79 11.32 -24.48
CA SER A 173 3.03 11.58 -23.72
C SER A 173 4.20 10.72 -24.21
N ALA A 174 5.42 11.27 -24.14
CA ALA A 174 6.66 10.52 -24.31
C ALA A 174 6.85 9.49 -23.17
N VAL A 175 6.57 9.91 -21.93
CA VAL A 175 6.58 9.02 -20.76
C VAL A 175 5.28 8.25 -20.70
N LYS A 176 5.37 6.93 -20.92
CA LYS A 176 4.23 6.02 -20.95
C LYS A 176 3.71 5.73 -19.54
N TYR A 177 2.38 5.68 -19.44
CA TYR A 177 1.68 5.22 -18.26
C TYR A 177 1.79 3.70 -18.15
N THR A 178 1.59 2.97 -19.26
CA THR A 178 1.73 1.50 -19.29
C THR A 178 3.11 1.07 -18.80
N ASP A 179 3.13 0.16 -17.83
CA ASP A 179 4.35 -0.46 -17.33
C ASP A 179 4.95 -1.38 -18.42
N ILE A 180 6.28 -1.39 -18.53
CA ILE A 180 6.97 -2.20 -19.53
C ILE A 180 6.73 -3.70 -19.33
N ASP A 181 6.55 -4.15 -18.08
CA ASP A 181 6.23 -5.54 -17.78
C ASP A 181 4.87 -5.94 -18.39
N TYR A 182 3.92 -4.99 -18.51
CA TYR A 182 2.62 -5.27 -19.15
C TYR A 182 2.76 -5.60 -20.64
N MET A 183 3.69 -4.93 -21.31
CA MET A 183 4.01 -5.22 -22.71
C MET A 183 4.65 -6.61 -22.83
N VAL A 184 5.58 -6.93 -21.92
CA VAL A 184 6.21 -8.26 -21.85
C VAL A 184 5.17 -9.36 -21.60
N PHE A 185 4.18 -9.14 -20.74
CA PHE A 185 3.08 -10.08 -20.52
C PHE A 185 2.21 -10.27 -21.77
N THR A 186 1.85 -9.16 -22.42
CA THR A 186 1.00 -9.16 -23.61
C THR A 186 1.69 -9.87 -24.77
N ASP A 187 2.96 -9.59 -25.00
CA ASP A 187 3.76 -10.26 -26.04
C ASP A 187 3.90 -11.75 -25.75
N ALA A 188 4.20 -12.14 -24.50
CA ALA A 188 4.23 -13.55 -24.11
C ALA A 188 2.88 -14.25 -24.34
N SER A 189 1.77 -13.56 -24.11
CA SER A 189 0.43 -14.08 -24.38
C SER A 189 0.19 -14.26 -25.89
N ARG A 190 0.72 -13.36 -26.73
CA ARG A 190 0.70 -13.53 -28.21
C ARG A 190 1.51 -14.74 -28.67
N TYR A 191 2.66 -15.01 -28.05
CA TYR A 191 3.42 -16.23 -28.32
C TYR A 191 2.61 -17.48 -27.96
N VAL A 192 2.00 -17.51 -26.78
CA VAL A 192 1.14 -18.63 -26.36
C VAL A 192 -0.04 -18.82 -27.32
N ALA A 193 -0.70 -17.73 -27.75
CA ALA A 193 -1.80 -17.79 -28.71
C ALA A 193 -1.39 -18.38 -30.07
N LYS A 194 -0.11 -18.25 -30.44
CA LYS A 194 0.50 -18.83 -31.66
C LYS A 194 1.05 -20.24 -31.44
N GLY A 195 0.80 -20.87 -30.30
CA GLY A 195 1.33 -22.19 -29.93
C GLY A 195 2.82 -22.20 -29.58
N GLN A 196 3.41 -21.03 -29.33
CA GLN A 196 4.82 -20.87 -28.98
C GLN A 196 4.99 -20.68 -27.46
N PRO A 197 6.16 -21.04 -26.88
CA PRO A 197 6.40 -20.82 -25.47
C PRO A 197 6.41 -19.31 -25.14
N PRO A 198 5.88 -18.87 -23.98
CA PRO A 198 5.90 -17.46 -23.60
C PRO A 198 7.33 -16.91 -23.46
N TYR A 199 8.30 -17.78 -23.19
CA TYR A 199 9.73 -17.46 -23.10
C TYR A 199 10.38 -17.15 -24.45
N ALA A 200 9.67 -17.31 -25.57
CA ALA A 200 10.10 -16.75 -26.85
C ALA A 200 10.09 -15.22 -26.83
N ARG A 201 9.35 -14.61 -25.90
CA ARG A 201 9.50 -13.19 -25.58
C ARG A 201 10.73 -13.00 -24.70
N ASP A 202 11.72 -12.27 -25.23
CA ASP A 202 12.86 -11.82 -24.44
C ASP A 202 12.40 -11.15 -23.14
N THR A 203 13.18 -11.33 -22.07
CA THR A 203 12.93 -10.80 -20.72
C THR A 203 11.67 -11.29 -20.00
N TYR A 204 10.86 -12.16 -20.61
CA TYR A 204 9.76 -12.82 -19.89
C TYR A 204 10.31 -13.76 -18.81
N ARG A 205 9.98 -13.47 -17.55
CA ARG A 205 10.51 -14.12 -16.35
C ARG A 205 9.43 -14.56 -15.36
N TYR A 206 8.19 -14.68 -15.83
CA TYR A 206 7.01 -14.98 -15.03
C TYR A 206 6.54 -16.41 -15.29
N THR A 207 5.61 -16.91 -14.47
CA THR A 207 5.00 -18.23 -14.74
C THR A 207 4.18 -18.18 -16.04
N PRO A 208 4.19 -19.22 -16.90
CA PRO A 208 3.36 -19.27 -18.10
C PRO A 208 1.87 -19.12 -17.80
N LEU A 209 1.45 -19.51 -16.59
CA LEU A 209 0.08 -19.31 -16.11
C LEU A 209 -0.37 -17.85 -16.23
N LEU A 210 0.51 -16.88 -15.99
CA LEU A 210 0.20 -15.46 -16.16
C LEU A 210 -0.04 -15.12 -17.64
N ALA A 211 0.78 -15.61 -18.56
CA ALA A 211 0.55 -15.41 -19.99
C ALA A 211 -0.77 -16.07 -20.45
N TRP A 212 -1.11 -17.24 -19.91
CA TRP A 212 -2.36 -17.92 -20.25
C TRP A 212 -3.58 -17.16 -19.77
N MET A 213 -3.53 -16.60 -18.55
CA MET A 213 -4.58 -15.73 -18.01
C MET A 213 -4.80 -14.49 -18.87
N LEU A 214 -3.79 -14.07 -19.63
CA LEU A 214 -3.78 -12.86 -20.44
C LEU A 214 -3.98 -13.12 -21.93
N LEU A 215 -4.33 -14.35 -22.34
CA LEU A 215 -4.63 -14.66 -23.75
C LEU A 215 -5.58 -13.68 -24.46
N PRO A 216 -6.61 -13.09 -23.81
CA PRO A 216 -7.42 -12.07 -24.48
C PRO A 216 -6.63 -10.84 -24.96
N THR A 217 -5.50 -10.49 -24.34
CA THR A 217 -4.64 -9.38 -24.79
C THR A 217 -3.88 -9.69 -26.06
N ALA A 218 -3.83 -10.97 -26.47
CA ALA A 218 -3.17 -11.41 -27.69
C ALA A 218 -3.98 -11.11 -28.96
N TRP A 219 -5.23 -10.64 -28.84
CA TRP A 219 -6.05 -10.36 -30.01
C TRP A 219 -5.49 -9.19 -30.84
N GLU A 220 -5.10 -9.46 -32.09
CA GLU A 220 -4.48 -8.50 -33.02
C GLU A 220 -5.51 -7.82 -33.95
N GLY A 221 -6.80 -7.79 -33.58
CA GLY A 221 -7.84 -7.12 -34.35
C GLY A 221 -7.70 -5.59 -34.40
N SER A 222 -8.59 -4.93 -35.14
CA SER A 222 -8.65 -3.47 -35.26
C SER A 222 -9.89 -2.85 -34.61
N GLY A 223 -9.79 -1.59 -34.18
CA GLY A 223 -10.92 -0.82 -33.65
C GLY A 223 -11.07 -0.88 -32.11
N PRO A 224 -12.21 -0.44 -31.55
CA PRO A 224 -12.39 -0.26 -30.10
C PRO A 224 -12.22 -1.55 -29.29
N LEU A 225 -12.67 -2.68 -29.86
CA LEU A 225 -12.51 -3.99 -29.23
C LEU A 225 -11.03 -4.33 -29.01
N ALA A 226 -10.12 -3.84 -29.86
CA ALA A 226 -8.70 -4.18 -29.80
C ALA A 226 -8.03 -3.44 -28.64
N SER A 227 -8.45 -2.20 -28.41
CA SER A 227 -8.09 -1.43 -27.22
C SER A 227 -8.59 -2.10 -25.94
N VAL A 228 -9.82 -2.64 -25.94
CA VAL A 228 -10.37 -3.39 -24.79
C VAL A 228 -9.61 -4.69 -24.56
N ALA A 229 -9.33 -5.45 -25.62
CA ALA A 229 -8.52 -6.66 -25.56
C ALA A 229 -7.14 -6.37 -24.99
N PHE A 230 -6.44 -5.34 -25.51
CA PHE A 230 -5.17 -4.90 -24.95
C PHE A 230 -5.28 -4.46 -23.49
N ALA A 231 -6.38 -3.81 -23.08
CA ALA A 231 -6.59 -3.39 -21.70
C ALA A 231 -7.04 -4.52 -20.76
N PHE A 232 -7.41 -5.70 -21.28
CA PHE A 232 -7.98 -6.80 -20.50
C PHE A 232 -7.14 -7.16 -19.27
N GLY A 233 -5.82 -7.29 -19.42
CA GLY A 233 -4.93 -7.60 -18.31
C GLY A 233 -4.91 -6.52 -17.24
N LYS A 234 -4.87 -5.24 -17.62
CA LYS A 234 -4.98 -4.12 -16.67
C LYS A 234 -6.32 -4.11 -15.95
N ILE A 235 -7.41 -4.41 -16.65
CA ILE A 235 -8.75 -4.53 -16.06
C ILE A 235 -8.77 -5.68 -15.05
N LEU A 236 -8.21 -6.84 -15.39
CA LEU A 236 -8.10 -7.99 -14.50
C LEU A 236 -7.28 -7.66 -13.25
N PHE A 237 -6.14 -6.99 -13.39
CA PHE A 237 -5.30 -6.61 -12.26
C PHE A 237 -5.97 -5.54 -11.38
N ALA A 238 -6.62 -4.54 -11.98
CA ALA A 238 -7.39 -3.55 -11.25
C ALA A 238 -8.58 -4.17 -10.50
N LEU A 239 -9.26 -5.15 -11.10
CA LEU A 239 -10.31 -5.92 -10.44
C LEU A 239 -9.75 -6.74 -9.27
N ALA A 240 -8.58 -7.34 -9.44
CA ALA A 240 -7.92 -8.11 -8.37
C ALA A 240 -7.66 -7.25 -7.13
N ASP A 241 -7.26 -5.98 -7.28
CA ASP A 241 -7.15 -5.08 -6.13
C ASP A 241 -8.48 -4.90 -5.39
N VAL A 242 -9.59 -4.70 -6.12
CA VAL A 242 -10.91 -4.50 -5.52
C VAL A 242 -11.35 -5.76 -4.78
N VAL A 243 -11.12 -6.94 -5.37
CA VAL A 243 -11.38 -8.24 -4.73
C VAL A 243 -10.50 -8.44 -3.50
N ALA A 244 -9.21 -8.10 -3.57
CA ALA A 244 -8.31 -8.19 -2.42
C ALA A 244 -8.77 -7.29 -1.26
N GLY A 245 -9.15 -6.04 -1.56
CA GLY A 245 -9.71 -5.14 -0.55
C GLY A 245 -11.02 -5.65 0.05
N TRP A 246 -11.93 -6.19 -0.77
CA TRP A 246 -13.13 -6.84 -0.27
C TRP A 246 -12.83 -8.03 0.66
N LEU A 247 -11.88 -8.89 0.29
CA LEU A 247 -11.46 -10.01 1.15
C LEU A 247 -10.88 -9.52 2.48
N VAL A 248 -10.06 -8.47 2.47
CA VAL A 248 -9.53 -7.88 3.71
C VAL A 248 -10.64 -7.30 4.59
N ILE A 249 -11.65 -6.63 4.01
CA ILE A 249 -12.83 -6.17 4.75
C ILE A 249 -13.54 -7.37 5.40
N GLN A 250 -13.79 -8.45 4.66
CA GLN A 250 -14.44 -9.64 5.21
C GLN A 250 -13.62 -10.28 6.34
N LEU A 251 -12.31 -10.36 6.19
CA LEU A 251 -11.41 -10.88 7.22
C LEU A 251 -11.45 -10.01 8.49
N LEU A 252 -11.36 -8.69 8.36
CA LEU A 252 -11.41 -7.77 9.49
C LEU A 252 -12.75 -7.89 10.24
N CYS A 253 -13.88 -7.87 9.52
CA CYS A 253 -15.19 -7.96 10.16
C CYS A 253 -15.46 -9.35 10.76
N ARG A 254 -15.15 -10.44 10.05
CA ARG A 254 -15.55 -11.80 10.46
C ARG A 254 -14.54 -12.53 11.31
N CYS A 255 -13.24 -12.31 11.10
CA CYS A 255 -12.19 -13.01 11.83
C CYS A 255 -11.61 -12.16 12.97
N TYR A 256 -11.59 -10.83 12.80
CA TYR A 256 -11.06 -9.90 13.82
C TYR A 256 -12.16 -9.13 14.56
N GLN A 257 -13.44 -9.32 14.21
CA GLN A 257 -14.60 -8.69 14.86
C GLN A 257 -14.56 -7.15 14.84
N PHE A 258 -14.02 -6.58 13.76
CA PHE A 258 -13.99 -5.12 13.61
C PHE A 258 -15.38 -4.58 13.25
N PRO A 259 -15.78 -3.41 13.80
CA PRO A 259 -16.91 -2.67 13.27
C PRO A 259 -16.70 -2.40 11.77
N THR A 260 -17.74 -2.64 10.97
CA THR A 260 -17.68 -2.55 9.50
C THR A 260 -17.15 -1.20 9.03
N GLU A 261 -17.61 -0.11 9.62
CA GLU A 261 -17.16 1.24 9.29
C GLU A 261 -15.65 1.42 9.53
N ARG A 262 -15.13 0.92 10.66
CA ARG A 262 -13.70 0.98 10.99
C ARG A 262 -12.88 0.18 9.99
N ALA A 263 -13.32 -1.04 9.65
CA ALA A 263 -12.67 -1.86 8.64
C ALA A 263 -12.64 -1.14 7.28
N LEU A 264 -13.76 -0.54 6.87
CA LEU A 264 -13.86 0.20 5.61
C LEU A 264 -12.89 1.39 5.57
N ARG A 265 -12.76 2.17 6.65
CA ARG A 265 -11.81 3.30 6.71
C ARG A 265 -10.35 2.85 6.52
N TYR A 266 -9.91 1.84 7.25
CA TYR A 266 -8.52 1.34 7.15
C TYR A 266 -8.23 0.74 5.78
N VAL A 267 -9.13 -0.11 5.26
CA VAL A 267 -8.93 -0.75 3.95
C VAL A 267 -9.00 0.26 2.81
N SER A 268 -9.89 1.26 2.90
CA SER A 268 -9.93 2.36 1.95
C SER A 268 -8.64 3.16 1.91
N ALA A 269 -8.14 3.59 3.08
CA ALA A 269 -6.93 4.41 3.16
C ALA A 269 -5.67 3.67 2.68
N ILE A 270 -5.52 2.40 3.06
CA ILE A 270 -4.29 1.65 2.83
C ILE A 270 -4.26 0.94 1.47
N TRP A 271 -5.41 0.54 0.94
CA TRP A 271 -5.49 -0.33 -0.24
C TRP A 271 -6.42 0.19 -1.35
N LEU A 272 -7.72 0.32 -1.07
CA LEU A 272 -8.70 0.55 -2.14
C LEU A 272 -8.60 1.93 -2.78
N TRP A 273 -8.36 2.97 -2.00
CA TRP A 273 -8.17 4.35 -2.48
C TRP A 273 -6.72 4.82 -2.37
N ASN A 274 -5.81 3.90 -2.00
CA ASN A 274 -4.40 4.19 -2.02
C ASN A 274 -3.97 4.36 -3.49
N PRO A 275 -3.49 5.56 -3.86
CA PRO A 275 -3.12 5.86 -5.23
C PRO A 275 -1.96 5.01 -5.73
N MET A 276 -1.02 4.62 -4.87
CA MET A 276 0.09 3.75 -5.25
C MET A 276 -0.45 2.39 -5.75
N VAL A 277 -1.38 1.80 -5.01
CA VAL A 277 -2.02 0.52 -5.34
C VAL A 277 -2.82 0.66 -6.64
N ALA A 278 -3.68 1.68 -6.71
CA ALA A 278 -4.51 1.92 -7.90
C ALA A 278 -3.67 2.21 -9.15
N ASN A 279 -2.57 2.97 -9.03
CA ASN A 279 -1.67 3.29 -10.14
C ASN A 279 -0.94 2.03 -10.63
N ILE A 280 -0.32 1.26 -9.73
CA ILE A 280 0.48 0.09 -10.11
C ILE A 280 -0.37 -0.97 -10.85
N SER A 281 -1.59 -1.25 -10.40
CA SER A 281 -2.46 -2.23 -11.09
C SER A 281 -2.95 -1.71 -12.44
N THR A 282 -3.37 -0.45 -12.54
CA THR A 282 -3.87 0.15 -13.79
C THR A 282 -2.77 0.45 -14.81
N ARG A 283 -1.51 0.59 -14.38
CA ARG A 283 -0.34 0.57 -15.27
C ARG A 283 -0.05 -0.81 -15.87
N GLY A 284 -0.61 -1.88 -15.29
CA GLY A 284 -0.53 -3.24 -15.83
C GLY A 284 0.33 -4.20 -15.01
N SER A 285 0.54 -3.94 -13.72
CA SER A 285 1.24 -4.87 -12.84
C SER A 285 0.29 -5.92 -12.24
N SER A 286 0.75 -7.18 -12.18
CA SER A 286 -0.04 -8.31 -11.70
C SER A 286 -0.10 -8.47 -10.17
N GLU A 287 0.54 -7.57 -9.40
CA GLU A 287 0.66 -7.73 -7.94
C GLU A 287 -0.69 -7.77 -7.20
N GLY A 288 -1.75 -7.18 -7.76
CA GLY A 288 -3.11 -7.29 -7.21
C GLY A 288 -3.61 -8.73 -7.11
N LEU A 289 -3.23 -9.60 -8.06
CA LEU A 289 -3.55 -11.04 -8.03
C LEU A 289 -2.89 -11.74 -6.83
N LEU A 290 -1.65 -11.36 -6.50
CA LEU A 290 -0.98 -11.85 -5.31
C LEU A 290 -1.63 -11.33 -4.04
N GLY A 291 -2.10 -10.07 -4.02
CA GLY A 291 -2.90 -9.53 -2.93
C GLY A 291 -4.14 -10.40 -2.63
N VAL A 292 -4.85 -10.83 -3.68
CA VAL A 292 -5.98 -11.78 -3.55
C VAL A 292 -5.53 -13.11 -2.95
N LEU A 293 -4.45 -13.70 -3.48
CA LEU A 293 -3.96 -15.00 -3.01
C LEU A 293 -3.50 -14.95 -1.54
N VAL A 294 -2.82 -13.88 -1.12
CA VAL A 294 -2.37 -13.69 0.27
C VAL A 294 -3.55 -13.49 1.21
N ALA A 295 -4.53 -12.66 0.85
CA ALA A 295 -5.74 -12.48 1.65
C ALA A 295 -6.55 -13.79 1.73
N ALA A 296 -6.70 -14.51 0.62
CA ALA A 296 -7.40 -15.79 0.58
C ALA A 296 -6.67 -16.88 1.41
N LEU A 297 -5.33 -16.90 1.37
CA LEU A 297 -4.51 -17.80 2.19
C LEU A 297 -4.73 -17.53 3.69
N LEU A 298 -4.70 -16.26 4.10
CA LEU A 298 -4.96 -15.87 5.48
C LEU A 298 -6.39 -16.26 5.89
N TRP A 299 -7.38 -16.00 5.04
CA TRP A 299 -8.77 -16.40 5.30
C TRP A 299 -8.94 -17.91 5.45
N ALA A 300 -8.41 -18.71 4.52
CA ALA A 300 -8.50 -20.17 4.59
C ALA A 300 -7.80 -20.70 5.85
N THR A 301 -6.71 -20.05 6.26
CA THR A 301 -5.96 -20.40 7.47
C THR A 301 -6.74 -20.08 8.74
N LEU A 302 -7.25 -18.85 8.88
CA LEU A 302 -8.02 -18.41 10.05
C LEU A 302 -9.35 -19.16 10.19
N THR A 303 -9.95 -19.57 9.07
CA THR A 303 -11.19 -20.38 9.04
C THR A 303 -10.96 -21.88 9.10
N ARG A 304 -9.74 -22.32 9.44
CA ARG A 304 -9.38 -23.74 9.66
C ARG A 304 -9.54 -24.66 8.46
N ARG A 305 -9.47 -24.15 7.23
CA ARG A 305 -9.59 -24.92 5.99
C ARG A 305 -8.23 -25.39 5.48
N ALA A 306 -7.62 -26.37 6.16
CA ALA A 306 -6.23 -26.79 5.92
C ALA A 306 -5.93 -27.15 4.45
N ALA A 307 -6.79 -27.95 3.80
CA ALA A 307 -6.59 -28.36 2.40
C ALA A 307 -6.64 -27.17 1.45
N LEU A 308 -7.60 -26.25 1.64
CA LEU A 308 -7.73 -25.04 0.83
C LEU A 308 -6.57 -24.07 1.07
N ALA A 309 -6.16 -23.87 2.33
CA ALA A 309 -5.00 -23.06 2.67
C ALA A 309 -3.73 -23.61 2.01
N GLY A 310 -3.53 -24.92 2.05
CA GLY A 310 -2.44 -25.59 1.35
C GLY A 310 -2.49 -25.36 -0.16
N ALA A 311 -3.64 -25.58 -0.80
CA ALA A 311 -3.79 -25.39 -2.24
C ALA A 311 -3.52 -23.94 -2.67
N ILE A 312 -4.05 -22.95 -1.93
CA ILE A 312 -3.78 -21.53 -2.18
C ILE A 312 -2.29 -21.21 -2.00
N LEU A 313 -1.64 -21.75 -0.97
CA LEU A 313 -0.19 -21.55 -0.76
C LEU A 313 0.61 -22.13 -1.93
N GLY A 314 0.31 -23.35 -2.37
CA GLY A 314 0.98 -23.99 -3.52
C GLY A 314 0.79 -23.19 -4.81
N LEU A 315 -0.43 -22.70 -5.08
CA LEU A 315 -0.74 -21.82 -6.20
C LEU A 315 0.02 -20.49 -6.09
N ALA A 316 0.04 -19.86 -4.91
CA ALA A 316 0.71 -18.59 -4.70
C ALA A 316 2.22 -18.69 -4.94
N VAL A 317 2.87 -19.75 -4.43
CA VAL A 317 4.31 -20.02 -4.64
C VAL A 317 4.62 -20.32 -6.11
N HIS A 318 3.72 -21.04 -6.81
CA HIS A 318 3.85 -21.23 -8.25
C HIS A 318 3.74 -19.91 -9.02
N PHE A 319 2.80 -19.03 -8.61
CA PHE A 319 2.57 -17.76 -9.28
C PHE A 319 3.73 -16.78 -9.08
N LYS A 320 4.28 -16.71 -7.86
CA LYS A 320 5.51 -15.98 -7.53
C LYS A 320 6.16 -16.66 -6.35
N ILE A 321 7.48 -16.76 -6.31
CA ILE A 321 8.14 -17.62 -5.31
C ILE A 321 7.92 -17.15 -3.86
N TYR A 322 7.89 -15.83 -3.58
CA TYR A 322 8.00 -15.25 -2.23
C TYR A 322 6.93 -15.69 -1.19
N PRO A 323 5.67 -16.04 -1.52
CA PRO A 323 4.67 -16.47 -0.55
C PRO A 323 5.06 -17.75 0.22
N PHE A 324 6.12 -18.45 -0.20
CA PHE A 324 6.66 -19.61 0.51
C PHE A 324 7.00 -19.29 1.97
N ILE A 325 7.39 -18.05 2.27
CA ILE A 325 7.69 -17.60 3.63
C ILE A 325 6.48 -17.77 4.57
N TYR A 326 5.26 -17.59 4.06
CA TYR A 326 4.04 -17.71 4.87
C TYR A 326 3.79 -19.13 5.34
N GLY A 327 4.20 -20.13 4.56
CA GLY A 327 4.07 -21.54 4.95
C GLY A 327 4.69 -21.83 6.31
N VAL A 328 5.84 -21.22 6.63
CA VAL A 328 6.53 -21.44 7.90
C VAL A 328 5.79 -20.82 9.08
N SER A 329 5.28 -19.59 8.93
CA SER A 329 4.43 -18.97 9.97
C SER A 329 3.13 -19.72 10.18
N ILE A 330 2.50 -20.19 9.11
CA ILE A 330 1.24 -20.93 9.21
C ILE A 330 1.46 -22.27 9.90
N LEU A 331 2.50 -23.03 9.52
CA LEU A 331 2.86 -24.28 10.18
C LEU A 331 3.20 -24.04 11.66
N TRP A 332 3.98 -23.00 11.98
CA TRP A 332 4.27 -22.65 13.36
C TRP A 332 3.00 -22.30 14.13
N TRP A 333 2.14 -21.43 13.59
CA TRP A 333 0.89 -20.99 14.22
C TRP A 333 -0.10 -22.14 14.44
N TRP A 334 -0.33 -23.01 13.45
CA TRP A 334 -1.41 -24.01 13.45
C TRP A 334 -1.08 -25.26 14.28
N ASP A 335 -1.03 -25.15 15.60
CA ASP A 335 -0.78 -26.27 16.52
C ASP A 335 -2.00 -27.12 16.85
N ALA A 336 -1.77 -28.24 17.57
CA ALA A 336 -2.81 -29.18 17.98
C ALA A 336 -3.90 -28.52 18.85
N GLN A 337 -3.54 -27.54 19.69
CA GLN A 337 -4.52 -26.80 20.50
C GLN A 337 -5.55 -26.08 19.63
N ARG A 338 -5.06 -25.51 18.52
CA ARG A 338 -5.89 -24.84 17.52
C ARG A 338 -6.72 -25.80 16.66
N ASP A 339 -6.38 -27.08 16.65
CA ASP A 339 -7.20 -28.18 16.14
C ASP A 339 -8.18 -28.72 17.21
N GLY A 340 -8.21 -28.15 18.42
CA GLY A 340 -9.09 -28.55 19.51
C GLY A 340 -8.52 -29.64 20.44
N ALA A 341 -7.25 -30.02 20.27
CA ALA A 341 -6.60 -31.01 21.14
C ALA A 341 -6.28 -30.43 22.52
N ALA A 342 -6.39 -31.28 23.56
CA ALA A 342 -6.00 -30.91 24.92
C ALA A 342 -4.48 -30.60 25.01
N PRO A 343 -4.05 -29.75 25.96
CA PRO A 343 -2.63 -29.46 26.17
C PRO A 343 -1.84 -30.75 26.43
N ALA A 344 -0.69 -30.90 25.77
CA ALA A 344 0.15 -32.08 25.94
C ALA A 344 0.62 -32.19 27.40
N LYS A 345 0.38 -33.35 28.03
CA LYS A 345 0.74 -33.63 29.43
C LYS A 345 2.22 -33.99 29.64
N SER A 346 2.96 -34.27 28.55
CA SER A 346 4.35 -34.75 28.56
C SER A 346 5.30 -33.67 28.05
N SER A 347 6.44 -33.50 28.74
CA SER A 347 7.48 -32.51 28.43
C SER A 347 8.69 -33.08 27.68
N SER A 348 8.67 -34.35 27.25
CA SER A 348 9.82 -34.95 26.58
C SER A 348 10.09 -34.26 25.21
N PRO A 349 11.36 -34.07 24.80
CA PRO A 349 11.68 -33.45 23.51
C PRO A 349 11.08 -34.20 22.32
N LEU A 350 11.09 -35.54 22.39
CA LEU A 350 10.49 -36.42 21.40
C LEU A 350 8.97 -36.21 21.30
N SER A 351 8.28 -36.08 22.44
CA SER A 351 6.83 -35.80 22.45
C SER A 351 6.49 -34.42 21.88
N ARG A 352 7.39 -33.44 22.02
CA ARG A 352 7.24 -32.11 21.41
C ARG A 352 7.42 -32.14 19.89
N VAL A 353 8.36 -32.96 19.39
CA VAL A 353 8.57 -33.18 17.95
C VAL A 353 7.39 -33.95 17.35
N LEU A 354 6.96 -35.05 17.98
CA LEU A 354 5.80 -35.82 17.52
C LEU A 354 4.51 -34.99 17.58
N GLY A 355 4.33 -34.19 18.65
CA GLY A 355 3.21 -33.26 18.79
C GLY A 355 3.24 -32.09 17.80
N PHE A 356 4.35 -31.89 17.08
CA PHE A 356 4.39 -30.95 15.97
C PHE A 356 3.65 -31.49 14.73
N ILE A 357 3.52 -32.81 14.59
CA ILE A 357 2.83 -33.43 13.46
C ILE A 357 1.34 -33.50 13.78
N THR A 358 0.55 -32.60 13.20
CA THR A 358 -0.93 -32.61 13.31
C THR A 358 -1.56 -32.87 11.95
N SER A 359 -2.79 -33.41 11.95
CA SER A 359 -3.54 -33.67 10.72
C SER A 359 -3.67 -32.40 9.86
N SER A 360 -3.95 -31.25 10.47
CA SER A 360 -4.06 -29.98 9.74
C SER A 360 -2.74 -29.55 9.10
N ARG A 361 -1.62 -29.71 9.80
CA ARG A 361 -0.29 -29.40 9.24
C ARG A 361 0.06 -30.32 8.08
N VAL A 362 -0.23 -31.61 8.22
CA VAL A 362 0.00 -32.61 7.16
C VAL A 362 -0.87 -32.32 5.95
N ILE A 363 -2.18 -32.12 6.14
CA ILE A 363 -3.12 -31.80 5.05
C ILE A 363 -2.71 -30.51 4.33
N LEU A 364 -2.34 -29.47 5.08
CA LEU A 364 -1.86 -28.21 4.50
C LEU A 364 -0.59 -28.43 3.67
N THR A 365 0.39 -29.13 4.22
CA THR A 365 1.69 -29.38 3.57
C THR A 365 1.53 -30.21 2.30
N VAL A 366 0.78 -31.32 2.40
CA VAL A 366 0.53 -32.22 1.27
C VAL A 366 -0.29 -31.51 0.19
N SER A 367 -1.33 -30.75 0.55
CA SER A 367 -2.14 -30.00 -0.42
C SER A 367 -1.32 -28.91 -1.12
N ALA A 368 -0.46 -28.20 -0.40
CA ALA A 368 0.47 -27.22 -0.97
C ALA A 368 1.46 -27.87 -1.92
N LEU A 369 2.06 -28.99 -1.51
CA LEU A 369 3.02 -29.73 -2.33
C LEU A 369 2.38 -30.28 -3.60
N ILE A 370 1.22 -30.93 -3.51
CA ILE A 370 0.49 -31.46 -4.67
C ILE A 370 0.16 -30.31 -5.64
N THR A 371 -0.42 -29.22 -5.13
CA THR A 371 -0.80 -28.09 -6.00
C THR A 371 0.42 -27.48 -6.68
N PHE A 372 1.49 -27.25 -5.94
CA PHE A 372 2.74 -26.72 -6.49
C PHE A 372 3.33 -27.68 -7.54
N VAL A 373 3.48 -28.96 -7.21
CA VAL A 373 4.08 -29.96 -8.11
C VAL A 373 3.24 -30.12 -9.37
N VAL A 374 1.92 -30.25 -9.28
CA VAL A 374 1.04 -30.42 -10.44
C VAL A 374 1.13 -29.20 -11.37
N LEU A 375 1.02 -27.98 -10.85
CA LEU A 375 1.13 -26.77 -11.67
C LEU A 375 2.50 -26.67 -12.34
N ASN A 376 3.59 -26.91 -11.60
CA ASN A 376 4.93 -26.88 -12.17
C ASN A 376 5.18 -28.01 -13.18
N ALA A 377 4.65 -29.21 -12.95
CA ALA A 377 4.76 -30.33 -13.87
C ALA A 377 4.01 -30.03 -15.18
N VAL A 378 2.80 -29.48 -15.11
CA VAL A 378 2.05 -29.04 -16.30
C VAL A 378 2.85 -28.02 -17.11
N MET A 379 3.40 -26.98 -16.44
CA MET A 379 4.18 -25.96 -17.14
C MET A 379 5.51 -26.51 -17.70
N TYR A 380 6.15 -27.43 -16.98
CA TYR A 380 7.39 -28.06 -17.43
C TYR A 380 7.17 -28.98 -18.63
N VAL A 381 6.10 -29.78 -18.64
CA VAL A 381 5.75 -30.64 -19.78
C VAL A 381 5.51 -29.81 -21.04
N GLN A 382 4.95 -28.61 -20.91
CA GLN A 382 4.66 -27.74 -22.06
C GLN A 382 5.84 -26.88 -22.52
N HIS A 383 6.70 -26.44 -21.60
CA HIS A 383 7.72 -25.41 -21.89
C HIS A 383 9.16 -25.83 -21.58
N GLY A 384 9.39 -27.00 -20.98
CA GLY A 384 10.70 -27.58 -20.72
C GLY A 384 11.58 -26.76 -19.77
N MET A 385 12.91 -26.85 -19.95
CA MET A 385 13.90 -26.13 -19.14
C MET A 385 13.77 -24.60 -19.14
N PRO A 386 13.37 -23.93 -20.23
CA PRO A 386 13.08 -22.48 -20.21
C PRO A 386 12.14 -22.06 -19.08
N PHE A 387 11.11 -22.86 -18.76
CA PHE A 387 10.21 -22.58 -17.64
C PHE A 387 10.96 -22.48 -16.31
N LEU A 388 11.74 -23.50 -15.95
CA LEU A 388 12.47 -23.51 -14.68
C LEU A 388 13.52 -22.39 -14.62
N HIS A 389 14.21 -22.16 -15.74
CA HIS A 389 15.24 -21.13 -15.81
C HIS A 389 14.65 -19.73 -15.60
N HIS A 390 13.61 -19.37 -16.35
CA HIS A 390 13.06 -18.01 -16.33
C HIS A 390 12.16 -17.73 -15.13
N THR A 391 11.35 -18.70 -14.68
CA THR A 391 10.42 -18.49 -13.56
C THR A 391 11.08 -18.64 -12.19
N PHE A 392 12.09 -19.52 -12.05
CA PHE A 392 12.71 -19.79 -10.73
C PHE A 392 14.20 -19.45 -10.68
N PHE A 393 15.03 -20.10 -11.50
CA PHE A 393 16.48 -20.02 -11.35
C PHE A 393 17.04 -18.62 -11.62
N HIS A 394 16.40 -17.86 -12.50
CA HIS A 394 16.70 -16.46 -12.78
C HIS A 394 16.73 -15.61 -11.50
N HIS A 395 15.92 -15.89 -10.48
CA HIS A 395 15.93 -15.11 -9.24
C HIS A 395 17.23 -15.24 -8.44
N LEU A 396 17.96 -16.35 -8.60
CA LEU A 396 19.26 -16.56 -7.96
C LEU A 396 20.35 -15.74 -8.64
N THR A 397 20.35 -15.70 -9.97
CA THR A 397 21.41 -15.07 -10.78
C THR A 397 21.12 -13.63 -11.19
N ARG A 398 19.87 -13.15 -11.07
CA ARG A 398 19.48 -11.79 -11.53
C ARG A 398 20.30 -10.68 -10.88
N ILE A 399 20.60 -9.67 -11.70
CA ILE A 399 21.30 -8.43 -11.36
C ILE A 399 20.41 -7.27 -11.86
N ASP A 400 19.37 -6.95 -11.11
CA ASP A 400 18.53 -5.78 -11.39
C ASP A 400 19.14 -4.56 -10.69
N HIS A 401 19.99 -3.83 -11.41
CA HIS A 401 20.70 -2.67 -10.88
C HIS A 401 19.88 -1.36 -11.00
N ARG A 402 19.07 -1.24 -12.05
CA ARG A 402 18.18 -0.10 -12.32
C ARG A 402 16.95 -0.09 -11.43
N HIS A 403 16.44 1.10 -11.12
CA HIS A 403 15.17 1.28 -10.39
C HIS A 403 15.11 0.45 -9.09
N ASN A 404 16.25 0.31 -8.41
CA ASN A 404 16.44 -0.60 -7.28
C ASN A 404 16.78 0.17 -6.00
N PHE A 405 15.83 0.23 -5.06
CA PHE A 405 15.96 0.90 -3.76
C PHE A 405 16.88 0.16 -2.77
N SER A 406 17.33 -1.04 -3.13
CA SER A 406 18.16 -1.88 -2.27
C SER A 406 19.52 -1.22 -1.97
N PRO A 407 20.08 -1.38 -0.76
CA PRO A 407 21.44 -0.94 -0.48
C PRO A 407 22.49 -1.63 -1.36
N TYR A 408 22.13 -2.74 -2.02
CA TYR A 408 22.99 -3.45 -2.96
C TYR A 408 23.03 -2.81 -4.37
N SER A 409 22.17 -1.83 -4.68
CA SER A 409 21.99 -1.28 -6.03
C SER A 409 23.28 -0.75 -6.66
N THR A 410 24.04 0.10 -5.96
CA THR A 410 25.33 0.63 -6.47
C THR A 410 26.35 -0.47 -6.72
N LEU A 411 26.39 -1.51 -5.89
CA LEU A 411 27.27 -2.67 -6.10
C LEU A 411 26.82 -3.51 -7.30
N LEU A 412 25.51 -3.64 -7.52
CA LEU A 412 24.97 -4.34 -8.69
C LEU A 412 25.26 -3.57 -9.99
N TYR A 413 25.24 -2.23 -9.96
CA TYR A 413 25.72 -1.41 -11.06
C TYR A 413 27.21 -1.70 -11.36
N LEU A 414 28.06 -1.70 -10.33
CA LEU A 414 29.49 -2.00 -10.50
C LEU A 414 29.73 -3.42 -11.01
N ALA A 415 28.98 -4.40 -10.51
CA ALA A 415 29.02 -5.79 -10.98
C ALA A 415 28.61 -5.89 -12.45
N SER A 416 27.55 -5.17 -12.86
CA SER A 416 27.10 -5.15 -14.26
C SER A 416 28.12 -4.51 -15.21
N ALA A 417 28.95 -3.58 -14.70
CA ALA A 417 30.05 -2.96 -15.44
C ALA A 417 31.34 -3.81 -15.46
N GLY A 418 31.34 -4.99 -14.85
CA GLY A 418 32.51 -5.89 -14.76
C GLY A 418 33.51 -5.52 -13.66
N GLY A 419 33.16 -4.58 -12.78
CA GLY A 419 34.05 -4.08 -11.72
C GLY A 419 33.98 -4.79 -10.37
N ALA A 420 33.08 -5.78 -10.21
CA ALA A 420 32.94 -6.51 -8.94
C ALA A 420 33.54 -7.92 -9.03
N SER A 421 34.52 -8.22 -8.17
CA SER A 421 35.23 -9.50 -8.14
C SER A 421 34.52 -10.60 -7.32
N TYR A 422 33.45 -10.27 -6.59
CA TYR A 422 32.80 -11.17 -5.62
C TYR A 422 31.29 -11.33 -5.88
N ARG A 423 30.78 -12.56 -5.73
CA ARG A 423 29.35 -12.90 -5.87
C ARG A 423 28.54 -12.60 -4.61
N PHE A 424 28.50 -11.33 -4.18
CA PHE A 424 27.80 -10.89 -2.97
C PHE A 424 26.27 -11.06 -3.04
N GLU A 425 25.71 -11.25 -4.24
CA GLU A 425 24.27 -11.34 -4.48
C GLU A 425 23.64 -12.55 -3.78
N THR A 426 24.41 -13.61 -3.60
CA THR A 426 23.97 -14.82 -2.90
C THR A 426 23.96 -14.60 -1.38
N LEU A 427 24.90 -13.80 -0.86
CA LEU A 427 25.00 -13.49 0.56
C LEU A 427 23.85 -12.60 1.04
N ALA A 428 23.28 -11.77 0.15
CA ALA A 428 22.10 -10.95 0.46
C ALA A 428 20.87 -11.78 0.87
N PHE A 429 20.76 -13.04 0.41
CA PHE A 429 19.67 -13.92 0.82
C PHE A 429 19.77 -14.36 2.28
N LEU A 430 20.97 -14.37 2.88
CA LEU A 430 21.15 -14.88 4.24
C LEU A 430 20.39 -14.07 5.30
N PRO A 431 20.59 -12.74 5.45
CA PRO A 431 19.83 -11.96 6.42
C PRO A 431 18.33 -11.94 6.08
N GLN A 432 18.00 -11.92 4.78
CA GLN A 432 16.63 -11.93 4.30
C GLN A 432 15.86 -13.19 4.72
N LEU A 433 16.42 -14.37 4.45
CA LEU A 433 15.80 -15.66 4.79
C LEU A 433 15.85 -15.93 6.29
N LEU A 434 16.96 -15.59 6.97
CA LEU A 434 17.05 -15.75 8.42
C LEU A 434 15.94 -14.98 9.14
N LEU A 435 15.70 -13.72 8.75
CA LEU A 435 14.64 -12.91 9.35
C LEU A 435 13.25 -13.41 8.94
N ALA A 436 13.00 -13.54 7.63
CA ALA A 436 11.66 -13.84 7.13
C ALA A 436 11.22 -15.28 7.39
N VAL A 437 12.12 -16.27 7.41
CA VAL A 437 11.77 -17.70 7.52
C VAL A 437 12.01 -18.24 8.93
N VAL A 438 12.95 -17.66 9.70
CA VAL A 438 13.31 -18.21 11.03
C VAL A 438 12.90 -17.27 12.16
N ALA A 439 13.51 -16.09 12.26
CA ALA A 439 13.36 -15.23 13.44
C ALA A 439 11.92 -14.73 13.64
N ILE A 440 11.30 -14.18 12.58
CA ILE A 440 9.96 -13.60 12.66
C ILE A 440 8.88 -14.66 12.96
N PRO A 441 8.84 -15.81 12.27
CA PRO A 441 7.87 -16.86 12.61
C PRO A 441 7.97 -17.32 14.07
N LEU A 442 9.18 -17.56 14.58
CA LEU A 442 9.39 -18.01 15.95
C LEU A 442 8.85 -17.02 16.99
N VAL A 443 9.06 -15.72 16.77
CA VAL A 443 8.69 -14.66 17.71
C VAL A 443 7.21 -14.26 17.60
N LEU A 444 6.68 -14.15 16.38
CA LEU A 444 5.37 -13.52 16.15
C LEU A 444 4.26 -14.50 15.78
N ALA A 445 4.55 -15.58 15.05
CA ALA A 445 3.48 -16.33 14.40
C ALA A 445 2.54 -17.01 15.40
N LYS A 446 2.99 -17.38 16.62
CA LYS A 446 2.11 -17.89 17.68
C LYS A 446 1.18 -16.84 18.29
N ARG A 447 1.59 -15.57 18.27
CA ARG A 447 0.86 -14.45 18.85
C ARG A 447 -0.14 -13.88 17.86
N THR A 448 0.35 -13.42 16.71
CA THR A 448 -0.47 -12.74 15.70
C THR A 448 -0.03 -13.13 14.29
N LEU A 449 -0.78 -14.05 13.66
CA LEU A 449 -0.41 -14.58 12.34
C LEU A 449 -0.33 -13.50 11.26
N ALA A 450 -1.30 -12.59 11.18
CA ALA A 450 -1.29 -11.52 10.17
C ALA A 450 -0.12 -10.54 10.36
N THR A 451 0.20 -10.19 11.61
CA THR A 451 1.38 -9.35 11.92
C THR A 451 2.69 -10.08 11.62
N ALA A 452 2.76 -11.40 11.86
CA ALA A 452 3.89 -12.22 11.45
C ALA A 452 4.04 -12.19 9.93
N MET A 453 2.97 -12.44 9.16
CA MET A 453 3.01 -12.36 7.69
C MET A 453 3.41 -10.95 7.21
N LEU A 454 2.91 -9.88 7.86
CA LEU A 454 3.30 -8.50 7.54
C LEU A 454 4.80 -8.31 7.75
N ALA A 455 5.32 -8.65 8.93
CA ALA A 455 6.72 -8.52 9.28
C ALA A 455 7.62 -9.38 8.38
N GLN A 456 7.21 -10.61 8.07
CA GLN A 456 7.93 -11.50 7.14
C GLN A 456 8.04 -10.85 5.76
N THR A 457 6.94 -10.31 5.23
CA THR A 457 6.92 -9.66 3.92
C THR A 457 7.77 -8.40 3.92
N PHE A 458 7.64 -7.58 4.97
CA PHE A 458 8.39 -6.34 5.11
C PHE A 458 9.91 -6.63 5.18
N ALA A 459 10.33 -7.58 6.03
CA ALA A 459 11.72 -8.03 6.11
C ALA A 459 12.21 -8.64 4.79
N PHE A 460 11.38 -9.46 4.14
CA PHE A 460 11.71 -10.06 2.86
C PHE A 460 11.97 -9.00 1.79
N VAL A 461 11.20 -7.91 1.76
CA VAL A 461 11.40 -6.81 0.80
C VAL A 461 12.60 -5.95 1.20
N THR A 462 12.72 -5.55 2.46
CA THR A 462 13.80 -4.66 2.95
C THR A 462 15.20 -5.25 2.76
N PHE A 463 15.37 -6.55 3.01
CA PHE A 463 16.66 -7.22 2.92
C PHE A 463 16.91 -7.88 1.54
N ASN A 464 16.02 -7.67 0.56
CA ASN A 464 16.22 -8.20 -0.78
C ASN A 464 17.34 -7.44 -1.52
N LYS A 465 18.13 -8.15 -2.33
CA LYS A 465 19.08 -7.54 -3.27
C LYS A 465 18.41 -6.69 -4.35
N VAL A 466 17.16 -7.00 -4.69
CA VAL A 466 16.34 -6.23 -5.63
C VAL A 466 15.10 -5.75 -4.90
N CYS A 467 14.89 -4.45 -4.85
CA CYS A 467 13.76 -3.81 -4.20
C CYS A 467 13.17 -2.77 -5.15
N THR A 468 11.94 -2.99 -5.62
CA THR A 468 11.21 -2.08 -6.51
C THR A 468 9.92 -1.62 -5.84
N SER A 469 9.32 -0.52 -6.33
CA SER A 469 8.08 0.02 -5.76
C SER A 469 6.92 -0.97 -5.77
N GLN A 470 6.85 -1.85 -6.77
CA GLN A 470 5.83 -2.91 -6.88
C GLN A 470 5.81 -3.82 -5.62
N TYR A 471 6.97 -4.03 -4.98
CA TYR A 471 7.07 -4.91 -3.82
C TYR A 471 6.40 -4.34 -2.57
N PHE A 472 6.21 -3.02 -2.51
CA PHE A 472 5.60 -2.37 -1.35
C PHE A 472 4.14 -2.76 -1.17
N ILE A 473 3.46 -3.09 -2.27
CA ILE A 473 2.08 -3.59 -2.25
C ILE A 473 1.97 -4.89 -1.44
N TRP A 474 3.01 -5.73 -1.42
CA TRP A 474 2.97 -7.05 -0.77
C TRP A 474 2.74 -6.96 0.73
N TYR A 475 3.29 -5.94 1.40
CA TYR A 475 3.06 -5.71 2.82
C TYR A 475 1.89 -4.74 3.07
N LEU A 476 1.55 -3.87 2.12
CA LEU A 476 0.38 -2.97 2.27
C LEU A 476 -0.94 -3.72 2.39
N ILE A 477 -1.12 -4.87 1.71
CA ILE A 477 -2.35 -5.68 1.86
C ILE A 477 -2.55 -6.21 3.30
N LEU A 478 -1.45 -6.42 4.03
CA LEU A 478 -1.46 -6.95 5.40
C LEU A 478 -1.52 -5.86 6.48
N LEU A 479 -1.18 -4.62 6.12
CA LEU A 479 -1.12 -3.50 7.05
C LEU A 479 -2.46 -3.19 7.76
N PRO A 480 -3.66 -3.32 7.14
CA PRO A 480 -4.93 -3.11 7.82
C PRO A 480 -5.18 -4.02 9.03
N PHE A 481 -4.55 -5.20 9.10
CA PHE A 481 -4.67 -6.11 10.26
C PHE A 481 -3.83 -5.66 11.45
N TYR A 482 -2.73 -4.93 11.20
CA TYR A 482 -1.78 -4.50 12.21
C TYR A 482 -2.07 -3.09 12.72
N LEU A 483 -2.26 -2.16 11.78
CA LEU A 483 -2.31 -0.72 12.05
C LEU A 483 -3.27 -0.33 13.18
N PRO A 484 -4.51 -0.88 13.28
CA PRO A 484 -5.48 -0.47 14.29
C PRO A 484 -5.05 -0.73 15.75
N SER A 485 -4.16 -1.71 15.97
CA SER A 485 -3.62 -2.05 17.28
C SER A 485 -2.18 -1.56 17.47
N SER A 486 -1.56 -1.00 16.44
CA SER A 486 -0.15 -0.61 16.45
C SER A 486 0.15 0.61 17.31
N SER A 487 1.38 0.68 17.80
CA SER A 487 1.95 1.87 18.42
C SER A 487 2.00 3.06 17.46
N LEU A 488 2.03 2.83 16.14
CA LEU A 488 1.99 3.90 15.13
C LEU A 488 0.69 4.71 15.21
N ILE A 489 -0.44 4.07 15.52
CA ILE A 489 -1.73 4.76 15.73
C ILE A 489 -1.84 5.27 17.16
N ARG A 490 -1.42 4.49 18.17
CA ARG A 490 -1.47 4.91 19.58
C ARG A 490 -0.58 6.13 19.88
N LYS A 491 0.53 6.27 19.14
CA LYS A 491 1.48 7.39 19.24
C LYS A 491 1.55 8.11 17.88
N PRO A 492 0.64 9.06 17.60
CA PRO A 492 0.53 9.67 16.28
C PRO A 492 1.83 10.28 15.76
N ARG A 493 2.65 10.90 16.62
CA ARG A 493 3.97 11.43 16.23
C ARG A 493 4.89 10.34 15.65
N LEU A 494 4.87 9.14 16.23
CA LEU A 494 5.66 8.00 15.75
C LEU A 494 5.13 7.51 14.39
N GLY A 495 3.81 7.36 14.26
CA GLY A 495 3.17 6.96 12.99
C GLY A 495 3.42 7.95 11.86
N ILE A 496 3.29 9.25 12.15
CA ILE A 496 3.55 10.33 11.20
C ILE A 496 5.02 10.36 10.81
N ALA A 497 5.95 10.26 11.77
CA ALA A 497 7.38 10.17 11.47
C ALA A 497 7.71 8.96 10.60
N ALA A 498 7.13 7.79 10.88
CA ALA A 498 7.29 6.59 10.06
C ALA A 498 6.80 6.80 8.62
N ALA A 499 5.61 7.36 8.44
CA ALA A 499 5.06 7.66 7.12
C ALA A 499 5.92 8.69 6.36
N ILE A 500 6.31 9.78 7.02
CA ILE A 500 7.13 10.84 6.41
C ILE A 500 8.48 10.28 5.99
N PHE A 501 9.19 9.56 6.86
CA PHE A 501 10.51 9.01 6.51
C PHE A 501 10.42 7.94 5.43
N TRP A 502 9.37 7.13 5.43
CA TRP A 502 9.16 6.11 4.38
C TRP A 502 8.90 6.74 3.01
N VAL A 503 8.10 7.82 2.94
CA VAL A 503 7.88 8.59 1.70
C VAL A 503 9.14 9.37 1.30
N LEU A 504 9.81 10.02 2.26
CA LEU A 504 11.02 10.81 2.02
C LEU A 504 12.15 9.94 1.46
N GLY A 505 12.35 8.74 2.00
CA GLY A 505 13.39 7.83 1.49
C GLY A 505 13.15 7.43 0.04
N GLN A 506 11.90 7.20 -0.35
CA GLN A 506 11.54 6.95 -1.75
C GLN A 506 11.77 8.19 -2.62
N ALA A 507 11.32 9.37 -2.18
CA ALA A 507 11.47 10.61 -2.94
C ALA A 507 12.95 10.97 -3.17
N LEU A 508 13.79 10.81 -2.14
CA LEU A 508 15.23 11.02 -2.25
C LEU A 508 15.84 10.05 -3.26
N TRP A 509 15.50 8.76 -3.17
CA TRP A 509 16.02 7.76 -4.11
C TRP A 509 15.55 8.02 -5.54
N LEU A 510 14.25 8.28 -5.75
CA LEU A 510 13.67 8.56 -7.06
C LEU A 510 14.30 9.80 -7.71
N SER A 511 14.60 10.84 -6.93
CA SER A 511 15.33 12.00 -7.44
C SER A 511 16.70 11.63 -8.00
N GLN A 512 17.46 10.78 -7.28
CA GLN A 512 18.78 10.35 -7.74
C GLN A 512 18.70 9.35 -8.90
N GLY A 513 17.73 8.44 -8.86
CA GLY A 513 17.44 7.50 -9.95
C GLY A 513 17.03 8.22 -11.23
N TYR A 514 16.23 9.29 -11.15
CA TYR A 514 15.88 10.13 -12.29
C TYR A 514 17.11 10.80 -12.92
N ASN A 515 17.95 11.43 -12.08
CA ASN A 515 19.19 12.04 -12.55
C ASN A 515 20.10 11.05 -13.27
N LEU A 516 20.24 9.83 -12.72
CA LEU A 516 21.08 8.81 -13.33
C LEU A 516 20.46 8.22 -14.60
N GLU A 517 19.23 7.72 -14.50
CA GLU A 517 18.66 6.81 -15.49
C GLU A 517 17.95 7.52 -16.63
N PHE A 518 17.47 8.75 -16.39
CA PHE A 518 16.79 9.57 -17.40
C PHE A 518 17.65 10.72 -17.90
N LEU A 519 18.36 11.43 -17.02
CA LEU A 519 19.21 12.56 -17.43
C LEU A 519 20.65 12.15 -17.75
N GLY A 520 21.07 10.92 -17.45
CA GLY A 520 22.44 10.45 -17.69
C GLY A 520 23.49 11.11 -16.80
N LEU A 521 23.10 11.74 -15.70
CA LEU A 521 24.00 12.40 -14.75
C LEU A 521 24.55 11.38 -13.75
N SER A 522 25.86 11.41 -13.48
CA SER A 522 26.47 10.51 -12.50
C SER A 522 25.99 10.82 -11.07
N ALA A 523 24.99 10.07 -10.60
CA ALA A 523 24.39 10.21 -9.26
C ALA A 523 24.70 9.02 -8.31
N PHE A 524 25.70 8.19 -8.63
CA PHE A 524 26.00 6.96 -7.87
C PHE A 524 26.38 7.20 -6.41
N VAL A 525 27.43 8.01 -6.17
CA VAL A 525 27.96 8.33 -4.83
C VAL A 525 28.15 9.85 -4.73
N PRO A 526 27.67 10.50 -3.65
CA PRO A 526 26.94 9.92 -2.52
C PRO A 526 25.44 9.67 -2.79
N GLY A 527 24.88 10.16 -3.90
CA GLY A 527 23.43 10.23 -4.17
C GLY A 527 22.65 8.93 -3.96
N LEU A 528 22.72 8.01 -4.93
CA LEU A 528 22.02 6.72 -4.88
C LEU A 528 22.44 5.86 -3.69
N PHE A 529 23.73 5.89 -3.34
CA PHE A 529 24.25 5.11 -2.22
C PHE A 529 23.62 5.54 -0.88
N LEU A 530 23.71 6.83 -0.52
CA LEU A 530 23.16 7.33 0.74
C LEU A 530 21.62 7.28 0.77
N SER A 531 20.94 7.55 -0.35
CA SER A 531 19.48 7.43 -0.40
C SER A 531 19.00 5.98 -0.22
N SER A 532 19.70 5.00 -0.80
CA SER A 532 19.42 3.57 -0.59
C SER A 532 19.66 3.16 0.87
N LEU A 533 20.78 3.58 1.47
CA LEU A 533 21.07 3.31 2.89
C LEU A 533 20.06 3.98 3.83
N PHE A 534 19.67 5.23 3.55
CA PHE A 534 18.65 5.94 4.32
C PHE A 534 17.32 5.19 4.26
N PHE A 535 16.84 4.85 3.06
CA PHE A 535 15.59 4.11 2.91
C PHE A 535 15.67 2.73 3.58
N PHE A 536 16.79 2.01 3.46
CA PHE A 536 17.02 0.75 4.18
C PHE A 536 16.92 0.93 5.70
N GLY A 537 17.60 1.94 6.27
CA GLY A 537 17.57 2.23 7.70
C GLY A 537 16.17 2.57 8.21
N VAL A 538 15.41 3.37 7.45
CA VAL A 538 14.00 3.68 7.76
C VAL A 538 13.15 2.41 7.79
N ASN A 539 13.30 1.53 6.79
CA ASN A 539 12.56 0.28 6.75
C ASN A 539 12.94 -0.66 7.91
N VAL A 540 14.23 -0.80 8.25
CA VAL A 540 14.66 -1.59 9.41
C VAL A 540 14.07 -1.05 10.71
N TRP A 541 14.04 0.27 10.88
CA TRP A 541 13.40 0.91 12.04
C TRP A 541 11.90 0.60 12.11
N ILE A 542 11.16 0.76 11.01
CA ILE A 542 9.73 0.44 10.94
C ILE A 542 9.49 -1.05 11.23
N LEU A 543 10.30 -1.96 10.67
CA LEU A 543 10.24 -3.39 10.96
C LEU A 543 10.41 -3.66 12.45
N GLY A 544 11.37 -2.98 13.11
CA GLY A 544 11.58 -3.08 14.55
C GLY A 544 10.33 -2.67 15.35
N ILE A 545 9.61 -1.63 14.93
CA ILE A 545 8.33 -1.24 15.54
C ILE A 545 7.29 -2.36 15.38
N ILE A 546 7.12 -2.88 14.16
CA ILE A 546 6.15 -3.95 13.85
C ILE A 546 6.42 -5.20 14.70
N VAL A 547 7.69 -5.61 14.81
CA VAL A 547 8.08 -6.78 15.61
C VAL A 547 7.83 -6.54 17.10
N ARG A 548 8.16 -5.35 17.61
CA ARG A 548 7.91 -5.01 19.02
C ARG A 548 6.43 -5.00 19.36
N ASP A 549 5.61 -4.40 18.51
CA ASP A 549 4.17 -4.32 18.69
C ASP A 549 3.52 -5.71 18.62
N GLY A 550 3.93 -6.54 17.65
CA GLY A 550 3.47 -7.93 17.56
C GLY A 550 3.93 -8.81 18.73
N GLY A 551 5.10 -8.51 19.30
CA GLY A 551 5.62 -9.13 20.51
C GLY A 551 4.73 -8.83 21.73
N ASN A 552 4.27 -7.60 21.89
CA ASN A 552 3.47 -7.18 23.06
C ASN A 552 1.96 -7.44 22.90
N ALA A 553 1.53 -8.18 21.87
CA ALA A 553 0.11 -8.34 21.54
C ALA A 553 -0.71 -9.12 22.58
N GLU A 554 -0.07 -9.92 23.46
CA GLU A 554 -0.76 -10.60 24.58
C GLU A 554 -1.36 -9.60 25.58
N ASP A 555 -0.74 -8.43 25.77
CA ASP A 555 -1.28 -7.38 26.65
C ASP A 555 -2.43 -6.61 25.98
N ALA A 556 -2.43 -6.50 24.64
CA ALA A 556 -3.39 -5.70 23.89
C ALA A 556 -4.77 -6.36 23.71
N GLU A 557 -4.85 -7.69 23.68
CA GLU A 557 -6.14 -8.42 23.65
C GLU A 557 -6.87 -8.29 25.00
N THR A 558 -6.12 -8.10 26.08
CA THR A 558 -6.63 -7.82 27.43
C THR A 558 -7.18 -6.39 27.51
N ASP A 559 -6.47 -5.41 26.94
CA ASP A 559 -6.91 -4.01 26.88
C ASP A 559 -8.13 -3.80 25.95
N LEU A 560 -8.23 -4.52 24.83
CA LEU A 560 -9.37 -4.42 23.91
C LEU A 560 -10.66 -4.99 24.51
N LYS A 561 -10.57 -5.99 25.38
CA LYS A 561 -11.68 -6.50 26.18
C LYS A 561 -12.05 -5.61 27.36
N ALA A 562 -11.16 -4.69 27.76
CA ALA A 562 -11.43 -3.73 28.82
C ALA A 562 -12.04 -2.41 28.29
N VAL A 563 -11.94 -2.16 26.99
CA VAL A 563 -12.50 -0.98 26.30
C VAL A 563 -13.82 -1.30 25.58
N GLN A 564 -14.10 -2.57 25.27
CA GLN A 564 -15.43 -3.08 24.92
C GLN A 564 -16.25 -3.30 26.18
#